data_AF-A0A0F9TEU4-F1
#
_entry.id   AF-A0A0F9TEU4-F1
#
_cell.length_a   1.000
_cell.length_b   1.000
_cell.length_c   1.000
_cell.angle_alpha   90.00
_cell.angle_beta   90.00
_cell.angle_gamma   90.00
#
_symmetry.space_group_name_H-M   'P 1'
#
loop_
_entity.id
_entity.type
_entity.pdbx_description
1 polymer ?
#
loop_
_entity_poly.entity_id
_entity_poly.type
_entity_poly.pdbx_seq_one_letter_code
_entity_poly.pdbx_strand_id
1 'polypeptide(L)'
;MNWSYIAGFFDGEGNFHIGRIKMNSGKIAHYLQIRFYNSNKELLERIKKFLGYGWIFTRTREKEGWSDIVVLPLRDFERRCEKG
;
A
#
# COMPACT_ATOMS: atom_id res chain seq x y z
N MET A 1 -7.93 -9.54 -12.55
CA MET A 1 -6.48 -9.41 -12.28
C MET A 1 -5.96 -10.74 -11.77
N ASN A 2 -4.67 -10.97 -11.89
CA ASN A 2 -3.99 -12.14 -11.35
C ASN A 2 -2.72 -11.70 -10.61
N TRP A 3 -2.07 -12.63 -9.91
CA TRP A 3 -0.86 -12.32 -9.14
C TRP A 3 0.31 -11.88 -10.00
N SER A 4 0.47 -12.42 -11.22
CA SER A 4 1.53 -12.00 -12.16
C SER A 4 1.40 -10.54 -12.56
N TYR A 5 0.17 -10.06 -12.80
CA TYR A 5 -0.11 -8.67 -13.09
C TYR A 5 0.22 -7.76 -11.90
N ILE A 6 -0.18 -8.17 -10.67
CA ILE A 6 0.15 -7.41 -9.46
C ILE A 6 1.66 -7.32 -9.25
N ALA A 7 2.39 -8.42 -9.44
CA ALA A 7 3.84 -8.44 -9.31
C ALA A 7 4.51 -7.48 -10.31
N GLY A 8 4.17 -7.60 -11.61
CA GLY A 8 4.72 -6.69 -12.62
C GLY A 8 4.32 -5.23 -12.41
N PHE A 9 3.12 -4.98 -11.91
CA PHE A 9 2.69 -3.63 -11.55
C PHE A 9 3.46 -3.09 -10.33
N PHE A 10 3.71 -3.94 -9.32
CA PHE A 10 4.54 -3.59 -8.17
C PHE A 10 6.00 -3.31 -8.58
N ASP A 11 6.56 -4.06 -9.52
CA ASP A 11 7.94 -3.83 -9.96
C ASP A 11 8.12 -2.44 -10.62
N GLY A 12 7.07 -1.90 -11.25
CA GLY A 12 7.10 -0.57 -11.87
C GLY A 12 6.66 0.58 -10.95
N GLU A 13 5.58 0.39 -10.19
CA GLU A 13 4.87 1.45 -9.46
C GLU A 13 4.84 1.22 -7.94
N GLY A 14 5.42 0.11 -7.50
CA GLY A 14 5.42 -0.34 -6.13
C GLY A 14 6.55 0.24 -5.29
N ASN A 15 6.32 0.31 -3.98
CA ASN A 15 7.32 0.73 -3.02
C ASN A 15 7.15 -0.03 -1.70
N PHE A 16 8.24 -0.64 -1.22
CA PHE A 16 8.35 -1.05 0.17
C PHE A 16 8.81 0.14 1.01
N HIS A 17 7.98 0.54 1.96
CA HIS A 17 8.27 1.66 2.86
C HIS A 17 8.45 1.17 4.29
N ILE A 18 9.66 1.36 4.82
CA ILE A 18 9.97 1.15 6.23
C ILE A 18 9.88 2.50 6.94
N GLY A 19 8.95 2.60 7.88
CA GLY A 19 8.75 3.77 8.71
C GLY A 19 9.02 3.49 10.19
N ARG A 20 9.14 4.57 10.96
CA ARG A 20 9.27 4.54 12.43
C ARG A 20 8.15 5.36 13.04
N ILE A 21 7.58 4.89 14.14
CA ILE A 21 6.58 5.60 14.93
C ILE A 21 6.99 5.59 16.40
N LYS A 22 6.94 6.75 17.04
CA LYS A 22 7.14 6.87 18.49
C LYS A 22 5.83 6.48 19.18
N MET A 23 5.88 5.47 20.03
CA MET A 23 4.74 5.02 20.82
C MET A 23 4.55 5.90 22.05
N ASN A 24 3.35 5.90 22.62
CA ASN A 24 3.05 6.64 23.86
C ASN A 24 3.96 6.22 25.04
N SER A 25 4.49 4.99 25.01
CA SER A 25 5.46 4.49 25.99
C SER A 25 6.89 5.04 25.81
N GLY A 26 7.12 5.94 24.85
CA GLY A 26 8.44 6.48 24.50
C GLY A 26 9.30 5.56 23.62
N LYS A 27 8.90 4.30 23.43
CA LYS A 27 9.58 3.34 22.54
C LYS A 27 9.37 3.70 21.06
N ILE A 28 10.34 3.36 20.21
CA ILE A 28 10.22 3.49 18.75
C ILE A 28 9.83 2.13 18.16
N ALA A 29 8.67 2.06 17.51
CA ALA A 29 8.25 0.91 16.73
C ALA A 29 8.57 1.15 15.25
N HIS A 30 8.97 0.08 14.56
CA HIS A 30 9.11 0.09 13.11
C HIS A 30 7.87 -0.52 12.46
N TYR A 31 7.55 -0.06 11.26
CA TYR A 31 6.49 -0.66 10.46
C TYR A 31 6.92 -0.75 9.01
N LEU A 32 6.46 -1.81 8.33
CA LEU A 32 6.62 -1.98 6.89
C LEU A 32 5.25 -1.79 6.23
N GLN A 33 5.27 -1.05 5.13
CA GLN A 33 4.12 -0.82 4.26
C GLN A 33 4.48 -1.19 2.83
N ILE A 34 3.54 -1.81 2.13
CA ILE A 34 3.58 -1.99 0.68
C ILE A 34 2.72 -0.89 0.08
N ARG A 35 3.27 -0.16 -0.88
CA ARG A 35 2.66 1.01 -1.48
C ARG A 35 2.59 0.84 -2.99
N PHE A 36 1.47 1.26 -3.59
CA PHE A 36 1.31 1.35 -5.04
C PHE A 36 0.92 2.77 -5.38
N TYR A 37 1.68 3.45 -6.23
CA TYR A 37 1.37 4.81 -6.67
C TYR A 37 0.74 4.78 -8.06
N ASN A 38 -0.37 5.48 -8.27
CA ASN A 38 -0.88 5.71 -9.63
C ASN A 38 -1.82 6.91 -9.70
N SER A 39 -1.81 7.65 -10.82
CA SER A 39 -2.78 8.74 -11.05
C SER A 39 -4.18 8.21 -11.40
N ASN A 40 -4.29 6.94 -11.82
CA ASN A 40 -5.57 6.30 -12.08
C ASN A 40 -6.15 5.68 -10.80
N LYS A 41 -7.06 6.41 -10.16
CA LYS A 41 -7.77 5.96 -8.96
C LYS A 41 -8.59 4.69 -9.16
N GLU A 42 -9.22 4.52 -10.32
CA GLU A 42 -10.03 3.33 -10.61
C GLU A 42 -9.17 2.06 -10.63
N LEU A 43 -7.96 2.14 -11.21
CA LEU A 43 -6.99 1.05 -11.18
C LEU A 43 -6.61 0.69 -9.74
N LEU A 44 -6.35 1.68 -8.89
CA LEU A 44 -6.01 1.46 -7.48
C LEU A 44 -7.16 0.82 -6.69
N GLU A 45 -8.41 1.22 -6.94
CA GLU A 45 -9.59 0.56 -6.34
C GLU A 45 -9.72 -0.90 -6.81
N ARG A 46 -9.43 -1.19 -8.08
CA ARG A 46 -9.40 -2.57 -8.60
C ARG A 46 -8.29 -3.39 -7.96
N ILE A 47 -7.11 -2.80 -7.73
CA ILE A 47 -5.99 -3.43 -7.01
C ILE A 47 -6.38 -3.73 -5.57
N LYS A 48 -6.90 -2.75 -4.84
CA LYS A 48 -7.41 -2.94 -3.48
C LYS A 48 -8.47 -4.04 -3.41
N LYS A 49 -9.43 -4.05 -4.35
CA LYS A 49 -10.49 -5.08 -4.41
C LYS A 49 -9.91 -6.48 -4.66
N PHE A 50 -8.93 -6.60 -5.56
CA PHE A 50 -8.26 -7.89 -5.82
C PHE A 50 -7.49 -8.41 -4.61
N LEU A 51 -6.75 -7.52 -3.92
CA LEU A 51 -6.01 -7.89 -2.72
C LEU A 51 -6.94 -8.18 -1.53
N GLY A 52 -8.11 -7.54 -1.48
CA GLY A 52 -9.13 -7.74 -0.45
C GLY A 52 -8.85 -7.01 0.87
N TYR A 53 -7.86 -6.11 0.90
CA TYR A 53 -7.50 -5.28 2.05
C TYR A 53 -6.69 -4.05 1.58
N GLY A 54 -6.41 -3.14 2.51
CA GLY A 54 -5.65 -1.91 2.27
C GLY A 54 -6.50 -0.65 2.22
N TRP A 55 -5.82 0.50 2.28
CA TRP A 55 -6.44 1.81 2.21
C TRP A 55 -5.91 2.61 1.03
N ILE A 56 -6.80 3.38 0.40
CA ILE A 56 -6.43 4.34 -0.62
C ILE A 56 -6.37 5.71 0.02
N PHE A 57 -5.24 6.38 -0.14
CA PHE A 57 -5.06 7.75 0.29
C PHE A 57 -4.95 8.64 -0.95
N THR A 58 -5.85 9.62 -1.04
CA THR A 58 -5.76 10.66 -2.06
C THR A 58 -4.93 11.81 -1.53
N ARG A 59 -3.90 12.22 -2.28
CA ARG A 59 -3.07 13.37 -1.88
C ARG A 59 -3.73 14.66 -2.37
N THR A 60 -4.27 15.44 -1.44
CA THR A 60 -5.10 16.63 -1.72
C THR A 60 -4.33 17.92 -2.06
N ARG A 61 -3.03 17.87 -2.40
CA ARG A 61 -2.29 19.11 -2.73
C ARG A 61 -2.29 19.41 -4.23
N GLU A 62 -3.20 20.32 -4.62
CA GLU A 62 -3.20 21.40 -5.65
C GLU A 62 -2.20 21.47 -6.83
N LYS A 63 -1.27 20.54 -7.03
CA LYS A 63 -0.43 20.49 -8.23
C LYS A 63 -0.91 19.37 -9.14
N GLU A 64 -1.22 19.70 -10.39
CA GLU A 64 -1.46 18.71 -11.44
C GLU A 64 -0.32 17.68 -11.46
N GLY A 65 -0.65 16.38 -11.40
CA GLY A 65 0.30 15.28 -11.58
C GLY A 65 0.64 14.44 -10.34
N TRP A 66 -0.05 14.58 -9.21
CA TRP A 66 0.19 13.71 -8.04
C TRP A 66 -0.67 12.44 -8.07
N SER A 67 -0.02 11.30 -7.80
CA SER A 67 -0.63 9.97 -7.76
C SER A 67 -1.33 9.66 -6.42
N ASP A 68 -2.44 8.92 -6.50
CA ASP A 68 -3.07 8.25 -5.38
C ASP A 68 -2.22 7.05 -4.93
N ILE A 69 -2.43 6.58 -3.69
CA ILE A 69 -1.64 5.49 -3.12
C ILE A 69 -2.50 4.43 -2.44
N VAL A 70 -2.30 3.16 -2.80
CA VAL A 70 -2.78 2.02 -1.99
C VAL A 70 -1.70 1.66 -0.98
N VAL A 71 -2.05 1.62 0.31
CA VAL A 71 -1.14 1.21 1.39
C VAL A 71 -1.64 -0.07 2.04
N LEU A 72 -0.74 -1.04 2.14
CA LEU A 72 -0.96 -2.32 2.79
C LEU A 72 -0.01 -2.43 3.98
N PRO A 73 -0.51 -2.47 5.23
CA PRO A 73 0.33 -2.70 6.39
C PRO A 73 0.73 -4.18 6.43
N LEU A 74 2.00 -4.46 6.73
CA LEU A 74 2.46 -5.85 6.70
C LEU A 74 1.75 -6.76 7.71
N ARG A 75 1.34 -6.22 8.85
CA ARG A 75 0.64 -6.99 9.89
C ARG A 75 -0.66 -7.63 9.38
N ASP A 76 -1.35 -6.96 8.45
CA ASP A 76 -2.59 -7.49 7.86
C ASP A 76 -2.29 -8.50 6.73
N PHE A 77 -1.12 -8.40 6.11
CA PHE A 77 -0.62 -9.37 5.13
C PHE A 77 -0.19 -10.69 5.80
N GLU A 78 0.63 -10.61 6.84
CA GLU A 78 1.15 -11.79 7.58
C GLU A 78 0.00 -12.66 8.12
N ARG A 79 -1.01 -12.03 8.76
CA ARG A 79 -2.20 -12.73 9.29
C ARG A 79 -3.01 -13.49 8.25
N ARG A 80 -2.87 -13.17 6.96
CA ARG A 80 -3.58 -13.83 5.87
C ARG A 80 -2.74 -14.93 5.21
N CYS A 81 -1.43 -14.77 5.14
CA CYS A 81 -0.52 -15.82 4.67
C CYS A 81 -0.53 -17.05 5.59
N GLU A 82 -0.73 -16.87 6.90
CA GLU A 82 -0.83 -17.99 7.87
C GLU A 82 -2.12 -18.82 7.75
N LYS A 83 -3.11 -18.36 6.96
CA LYS A 83 -4.41 -19.03 6.78
C LYS A 83 -4.54 -19.76 5.44
N GLY A 84 -3.46 -19.83 4.66
CA GLY A 84 -3.41 -20.49 3.35
C GLY A 84 -2.75 -21.86 3.42
#